data_AF-A0A4Q3E676-F1
#
_entry.id   AF-A0A4Q3E676-F1
#
_cell.length_a   1.000
_cell.length_b   1.000
_cell.length_c   1.000
_cell.angle_alpha   90.00
_cell.angle_beta   90.00
_cell.angle_gamma   90.00
#
_symmetry.space_group_name_H-M   'P 1'
#
loop_
_entity.id
_entity.type
_entity.pdbx_description
1 polymer ?
#
loop_
_entity_poly.entity_id
_entity_poly.type
_entity_poly.pdbx_seq_one_letter_code
_entity_poly.pdbx_strand_id
1 'polypeptide(L)'
;TGSTDLLTANDDDTPTATAADIGFTFKFKGVNYTKYSVSPDGWLLLGAGAAVNEFTNSTISTTNTPKLYPFWDDLATGTDGNVKAVLKGTAGNHILVIEWNVTVPRNTTGAVNSKFQMWLYEGTNTVEYRYGTMGTPISGSISAGYTVNATTFNSITFSSNTASSATAYDGNSTAPATGTIYSYLQPTDSTVWSPVTDLYTDAAATTPYTGQQLVTVYAKPTTTRTYTATASNTVGCSTAQTVTVTNNSPVVPAIDGPSSVCTPSTITLSDTTAGGTWTSSDNDVATVSSTGVVTAVAAGSVTITYTVTANGCTSTATKAVTVTNQVVIVNSTSSETVVAGSQAVFSVNATGSGLTYQWYVSTDAGATYNALADNATYTGTTTSSLQIDNVPASFDGYLYQAVVSGSGSCGSATTAAALLTVGNTGISAQPADFAICSGGAGTATFSVTGSGSVTGYQWYQDQGAGFTALTDGTVGGVTYSGSTTGTLSLSGLGVANSGWKYRAIVSGTSNSATSNIATLTVNVTPSVTGQPANTYTCYSGGSTTFTATTSGNVSSYQWQYSADGTTWNNVANNAPANVSYS
;
A
#
# COMPACT_ATOMS: atom_id res chain seq x y z
N THR A 1 -10.54 -74.38 -37.13
CA THR A 1 -11.62 -75.09 -37.84
C THR A 1 -12.33 -74.09 -38.74
N GLY A 2 -13.00 -74.54 -39.82
CA GLY A 2 -13.67 -73.63 -40.76
C GLY A 2 -12.74 -72.89 -41.73
N SER A 3 -11.55 -73.43 -42.02
CA SER A 3 -10.68 -72.96 -43.11
C SER A 3 -11.09 -73.60 -44.43
N THR A 4 -11.12 -72.81 -45.49
CA THR A 4 -11.27 -73.25 -46.88
C THR A 4 -9.89 -73.48 -47.50
N ASP A 5 -9.74 -74.59 -48.22
CA ASP A 5 -8.52 -74.87 -48.98
C ASP A 5 -8.60 -74.15 -50.32
N LEU A 6 -7.61 -73.30 -50.61
CA LEU A 6 -7.52 -72.53 -51.85
C LEU A 6 -6.67 -73.25 -52.89
N LEU A 7 -5.56 -73.86 -52.45
CA LEU A 7 -4.63 -74.65 -53.25
C LEU A 7 -4.26 -75.92 -52.48
N THR A 8 -4.24 -77.05 -53.17
CA THR A 8 -3.91 -78.38 -52.63
C THR A 8 -2.45 -78.76 -52.92
N ALA A 9 -1.98 -79.84 -52.30
CA ALA A 9 -0.65 -80.39 -52.56
C ALA A 9 -0.42 -80.74 -54.06
N ASN A 10 0.84 -80.63 -54.48
CA ASN A 10 1.40 -80.84 -55.82
C ASN A 10 1.02 -79.77 -56.87
N ASP A 11 0.64 -78.58 -56.42
CA ASP A 11 0.71 -77.34 -57.22
C ASP A 11 2.07 -76.64 -57.04
N ASP A 12 2.54 -75.96 -58.08
CA ASP A 12 3.91 -75.42 -58.22
C ASP A 12 3.87 -73.96 -58.72
N ASP A 13 3.36 -73.72 -59.93
CA ASP A 13 3.25 -72.37 -60.54
C ASP A 13 1.79 -71.85 -60.67
N THR A 14 0.76 -72.61 -60.30
CA THR A 14 -0.63 -72.34 -60.73
C THR A 14 -1.43 -71.57 -59.68
N PRO A 15 -1.79 -70.29 -59.91
CA PRO A 15 -2.64 -69.56 -58.98
C PRO A 15 -4.11 -69.96 -59.10
N THR A 16 -4.90 -69.60 -58.09
CA THR A 16 -6.34 -69.90 -58.02
C THR A 16 -7.09 -69.36 -59.25
N ALA A 17 -7.66 -70.27 -60.04
CA ALA A 17 -8.34 -69.97 -61.30
C ALA A 17 -9.59 -69.05 -61.18
N THR A 18 -10.11 -68.85 -59.96
CA THR A 18 -11.23 -67.92 -59.68
C THR A 18 -10.97 -67.13 -58.40
N ALA A 19 -11.38 -65.87 -58.38
CA ALA A 19 -11.19 -64.99 -57.24
C ALA A 19 -12.20 -65.25 -56.10
N ALA A 20 -11.69 -65.58 -54.92
CA ALA A 20 -12.44 -65.81 -53.70
C ALA A 20 -12.91 -64.49 -53.05
N ASP A 21 -13.93 -64.54 -52.18
CA ASP A 21 -14.44 -63.38 -51.45
C ASP A 21 -13.61 -63.05 -50.22
N ILE A 22 -13.26 -61.78 -50.05
CA ILE A 22 -12.57 -61.26 -48.85
C ILE A 22 -13.49 -61.34 -47.62
N GLY A 23 -14.81 -61.33 -47.82
CA GLY A 23 -15.84 -61.33 -46.76
C GLY A 23 -16.23 -59.92 -46.28
N PHE A 24 -15.47 -58.89 -46.65
CA PHE A 24 -15.74 -57.49 -46.36
C PHE A 24 -15.07 -56.59 -47.41
N THR A 25 -15.36 -55.28 -47.39
CA THR A 25 -14.71 -54.30 -48.26
C THR A 25 -13.37 -53.88 -47.67
N PHE A 26 -12.28 -54.26 -48.32
CA PHE A 26 -10.90 -53.91 -47.93
C PHE A 26 -10.35 -52.77 -48.79
N LYS A 27 -10.00 -51.63 -48.18
CA LYS A 27 -9.51 -50.44 -48.89
C LYS A 27 -7.98 -50.40 -48.93
N PHE A 28 -7.39 -50.92 -50.01
CA PHE A 28 -5.95 -50.86 -50.23
C PHE A 28 -5.57 -49.64 -51.08
N LYS A 29 -4.71 -48.76 -50.54
CA LYS A 29 -4.10 -47.63 -51.27
C LYS A 29 -5.11 -46.73 -52.01
N GLY A 30 -6.26 -46.50 -51.37
CA GLY A 30 -7.34 -45.66 -51.88
C GLY A 30 -8.46 -46.42 -52.59
N VAL A 31 -8.21 -47.62 -53.12
CA VAL A 31 -9.16 -48.42 -53.89
C VAL A 31 -9.81 -49.50 -53.01
N ASN A 32 -11.10 -49.77 -53.24
CA ASN A 32 -11.87 -50.78 -52.50
C ASN A 32 -11.84 -52.13 -53.22
N TYR A 33 -11.55 -53.21 -52.49
CA TYR A 33 -11.49 -54.58 -52.96
C TYR A 33 -12.42 -55.48 -52.13
N THR A 34 -13.07 -56.44 -52.79
CA THR A 34 -13.94 -57.45 -52.14
C THR A 34 -13.58 -58.89 -52.55
N LYS A 35 -12.61 -59.04 -53.46
CA LYS A 35 -12.20 -60.30 -54.09
C LYS A 35 -10.68 -60.43 -54.09
N TYR A 36 -10.16 -61.65 -54.08
CA TYR A 36 -8.72 -61.94 -54.16
C TYR A 36 -8.42 -63.30 -54.82
N SER A 37 -7.22 -63.43 -55.38
CA SER A 37 -6.65 -64.68 -55.92
C SER A 37 -5.27 -64.95 -55.28
N VAL A 38 -4.81 -66.20 -55.15
CA VAL A 38 -3.49 -66.54 -54.56
C VAL A 38 -2.68 -67.48 -55.44
N SER A 39 -1.34 -67.41 -55.34
CA SER A 39 -0.40 -68.36 -55.96
C SER A 39 0.19 -69.31 -54.93
N PRO A 40 0.62 -70.53 -55.32
CA PRO A 40 1.55 -71.34 -54.52
C PRO A 40 2.82 -70.57 -54.15
N ASP A 41 3.32 -69.71 -55.07
CA ASP A 41 4.46 -68.79 -54.91
C ASP A 41 4.32 -67.70 -53.82
N GLY A 42 3.46 -67.86 -52.83
CA GLY A 42 3.43 -66.99 -51.64
C GLY A 42 2.97 -65.55 -51.88
N TRP A 43 2.19 -65.29 -52.93
CA TRP A 43 1.57 -63.99 -53.21
C TRP A 43 0.05 -64.06 -53.46
N LEU A 44 -0.58 -62.88 -53.34
CA LEU A 44 -2.01 -62.64 -53.48
C LEU A 44 -2.27 -61.43 -54.39
N LEU A 45 -3.21 -61.55 -55.31
CA LEU A 45 -3.76 -60.46 -56.12
C LEU A 45 -5.06 -59.97 -55.46
N LEU A 46 -5.20 -58.66 -55.22
CA LEU A 46 -6.49 -58.07 -54.82
C LEU A 46 -7.28 -57.63 -56.07
N GLY A 47 -8.50 -58.12 -56.21
CA GLY A 47 -9.39 -57.81 -57.34
C GLY A 47 -10.27 -58.98 -57.74
N ALA A 48 -11.23 -58.71 -58.63
CA ALA A 48 -12.09 -59.74 -59.21
C ALA A 48 -11.46 -60.47 -60.41
N GLY A 49 -10.25 -60.10 -60.81
CA GLY A 49 -9.48 -60.82 -61.83
C GLY A 49 -8.95 -62.15 -61.29
N ALA A 50 -9.03 -63.20 -62.11
CA ALA A 50 -8.23 -64.39 -61.89
C ALA A 50 -6.75 -64.01 -62.00
N ALA A 51 -5.93 -64.58 -61.12
CA ALA A 51 -4.48 -64.47 -61.22
C ALA A 51 -3.95 -65.30 -62.41
N VAL A 52 -2.78 -64.92 -62.93
CA VAL A 52 -2.08 -65.65 -64.00
C VAL A 52 -0.67 -66.03 -63.54
N ASN A 53 -0.15 -67.17 -64.00
CA ASN A 53 1.19 -67.67 -63.68
C ASN A 53 2.25 -66.61 -64.02
N GLU A 54 3.22 -66.40 -63.12
CA GLU A 54 4.18 -65.30 -63.22
C GLU A 54 5.59 -65.74 -62.78
N PHE A 55 6.25 -66.51 -63.64
CA PHE A 55 7.57 -67.16 -63.47
C PHE A 55 8.77 -66.20 -63.34
N THR A 56 8.61 -65.01 -62.76
CA THR A 56 9.66 -63.98 -62.74
C THR A 56 9.49 -63.01 -61.58
N ASN A 57 10.31 -63.15 -60.54
CA ASN A 57 10.42 -62.20 -59.42
C ASN A 57 10.79 -60.76 -59.87
N SER A 58 9.80 -59.99 -60.28
CA SER A 58 9.93 -58.60 -60.73
C SER A 58 8.65 -57.82 -60.41
N THR A 59 8.72 -56.97 -59.39
CA THR A 59 7.58 -56.15 -58.90
C THR A 59 7.31 -54.91 -59.75
N ILE A 60 8.11 -54.67 -60.79
CA ILE A 60 7.86 -53.67 -61.85
C ILE A 60 6.85 -54.20 -62.89
N SER A 61 6.61 -55.52 -62.90
CA SER A 61 5.52 -56.16 -63.63
C SER A 61 4.16 -55.52 -63.30
N THR A 62 3.35 -55.24 -64.32
CA THR A 62 1.92 -54.91 -64.14
C THR A 62 1.02 -56.16 -64.12
N THR A 63 1.61 -57.35 -64.24
CA THR A 63 0.91 -58.62 -64.07
C THR A 63 0.49 -58.76 -62.61
N ASN A 64 -0.71 -59.28 -62.37
CA ASN A 64 -1.25 -59.53 -61.03
C ASN A 64 -1.27 -58.29 -60.08
N THR A 65 -1.28 -57.06 -60.60
CA THR A 65 -1.35 -55.84 -59.75
C THR A 65 -2.78 -55.44 -59.38
N PRO A 66 -3.04 -54.99 -58.13
CA PRO A 66 -2.08 -54.89 -57.03
C PRO A 66 -1.78 -56.25 -56.38
N LYS A 67 -0.49 -56.50 -56.16
CA LYS A 67 0.05 -57.76 -55.62
C LYS A 67 0.51 -57.54 -54.18
N LEU A 68 0.07 -58.41 -53.27
CA LEU A 68 0.55 -58.50 -51.89
C LEU A 68 1.39 -59.79 -51.79
N TYR A 69 2.69 -59.67 -51.55
CA TYR A 69 3.62 -60.80 -51.55
C TYR A 69 4.34 -60.90 -50.19
N PRO A 70 3.87 -61.71 -49.22
CA PRO A 70 4.62 -61.96 -47.99
C PRO A 70 5.92 -62.74 -48.24
N PHE A 71 5.97 -63.62 -49.24
CA PHE A 71 7.16 -64.41 -49.58
C PHE A 71 7.01 -64.94 -51.03
N TRP A 72 7.30 -64.12 -52.05
CA TRP A 72 7.49 -64.50 -53.48
C TRP A 72 8.97 -64.92 -53.65
N ASP A 73 9.49 -65.69 -54.60
CA ASP A 73 9.04 -66.28 -55.88
C ASP A 73 9.58 -67.71 -55.99
N ASP A 74 9.00 -68.51 -56.90
CA ASP A 74 9.32 -69.94 -57.09
C ASP A 74 9.08 -70.73 -55.78
N LEU A 75 7.82 -71.05 -55.45
CA LEU A 75 7.44 -71.85 -54.26
C LEU A 75 6.33 -72.88 -54.52
N ALA A 76 6.64 -74.15 -54.29
CA ALA A 76 5.70 -75.26 -54.45
C ALA A 76 4.84 -75.53 -53.21
N THR A 77 3.62 -76.01 -53.39
CA THR A 77 2.89 -76.70 -52.29
C THR A 77 3.51 -78.06 -51.95
N GLY A 78 4.29 -78.68 -52.83
CA GLY A 78 4.93 -79.98 -52.54
C GLY A 78 3.92 -81.10 -52.22
N THR A 79 4.35 -82.20 -51.60
CA THR A 79 3.49 -83.38 -51.41
C THR A 79 2.53 -83.31 -50.20
N ASP A 80 2.80 -82.43 -49.22
CA ASP A 80 2.01 -82.26 -47.98
C ASP A 80 1.59 -80.80 -47.69
N GLY A 81 2.01 -79.86 -48.53
CA GLY A 81 1.66 -78.44 -48.42
C GLY A 81 0.30 -78.09 -49.03
N ASN A 82 -0.04 -76.80 -48.93
CA ASN A 82 -1.34 -76.21 -49.28
C ASN A 82 -1.35 -74.70 -49.05
N VAL A 83 -2.34 -74.01 -49.61
CA VAL A 83 -2.72 -72.64 -49.22
C VAL A 83 -4.16 -72.66 -48.74
N LYS A 84 -4.42 -72.11 -47.56
CA LYS A 84 -5.74 -72.12 -46.90
C LYS A 84 -6.15 -70.71 -46.49
N ALA A 85 -7.44 -70.41 -46.46
CA ALA A 85 -7.97 -69.17 -45.92
C ALA A 85 -9.06 -69.40 -44.87
N VAL A 86 -9.19 -68.47 -43.92
CA VAL A 86 -10.27 -68.45 -42.93
C VAL A 86 -10.65 -67.01 -42.62
N LEU A 87 -11.96 -66.71 -42.68
CA LEU A 87 -12.51 -65.46 -42.17
C LEU A 87 -12.77 -65.61 -40.66
N LYS A 88 -12.24 -64.67 -39.87
CA LYS A 88 -12.37 -64.62 -38.40
C LYS A 88 -13.14 -63.35 -38.00
N GLY A 89 -13.67 -63.32 -36.78
CA GLY A 89 -14.34 -62.15 -36.22
C GLY A 89 -15.83 -62.05 -36.62
N THR A 90 -16.33 -60.82 -36.65
CA THR A 90 -17.72 -60.47 -36.98
C THR A 90 -17.74 -59.15 -37.76
N ALA A 91 -18.82 -58.85 -38.49
CA ALA A 91 -18.95 -57.63 -39.30
C ALA A 91 -18.56 -56.33 -38.56
N GLY A 92 -17.81 -55.48 -39.25
CA GLY A 92 -17.12 -54.31 -38.70
C GLY A 92 -15.76 -54.61 -38.04
N ASN A 93 -15.43 -55.89 -37.79
CA ASN A 93 -14.21 -56.37 -37.13
C ASN A 93 -13.73 -57.73 -37.70
N HIS A 94 -14.06 -58.07 -38.95
CA HIS A 94 -13.53 -59.29 -39.57
C HIS A 94 -12.02 -59.22 -39.80
N ILE A 95 -11.40 -60.39 -39.82
CA ILE A 95 -10.02 -60.58 -40.27
C ILE A 95 -10.01 -61.73 -41.27
N LEU A 96 -9.64 -61.47 -42.53
CA LEU A 96 -9.31 -62.53 -43.47
C LEU A 96 -7.87 -62.97 -43.19
N VAL A 97 -7.67 -64.26 -42.91
CA VAL A 97 -6.35 -64.85 -42.73
C VAL A 97 -6.10 -65.89 -43.80
N ILE A 98 -5.07 -65.69 -44.62
CA ILE A 98 -4.52 -66.67 -45.55
C ILE A 98 -3.26 -67.27 -44.92
N GLU A 99 -3.11 -68.59 -44.95
CA GLU A 99 -1.89 -69.33 -44.56
C GLU A 99 -1.36 -70.08 -45.79
N TRP A 100 -0.08 -69.87 -46.10
CA TRP A 100 0.71 -70.73 -47.00
C TRP A 100 1.48 -71.73 -46.15
N ASN A 101 1.43 -73.00 -46.53
CA ASN A 101 2.30 -74.07 -46.06
C ASN A 101 2.97 -74.66 -47.31
N VAL A 102 4.14 -74.15 -47.68
CA VAL A 102 4.76 -74.36 -49.00
C VAL A 102 6.24 -74.73 -48.88
N THR A 103 6.69 -75.66 -49.70
CA THR A 103 8.10 -75.99 -49.87
C THR A 103 8.83 -74.78 -50.46
N VAL A 104 10.09 -74.55 -50.07
CA VAL A 104 10.96 -73.56 -50.72
C VAL A 104 11.92 -74.33 -51.66
N PRO A 105 11.75 -74.28 -52.99
CA PRO A 105 12.38 -75.17 -53.97
C PRO A 105 13.72 -74.69 -54.56
N ARG A 106 14.61 -74.05 -53.77
CA ARG A 106 15.99 -73.71 -54.23
C ARG A 106 17.07 -74.07 -53.23
N ASN A 107 17.48 -75.36 -53.23
CA ASN A 107 18.58 -75.94 -52.46
C ASN A 107 18.60 -75.49 -50.98
N THR A 108 17.46 -75.63 -50.30
CA THR A 108 17.17 -74.93 -49.04
C THR A 108 17.75 -75.58 -47.80
N THR A 109 17.81 -74.79 -46.73
CA THR A 109 18.18 -75.24 -45.37
C THR A 109 17.11 -74.80 -44.36
N GLY A 110 16.89 -75.61 -43.31
CA GLY A 110 15.82 -75.37 -42.33
C GLY A 110 14.62 -76.30 -42.51
N ALA A 111 13.40 -75.76 -42.44
CA ALA A 111 12.18 -76.56 -42.54
C ALA A 111 11.87 -77.00 -43.98
N VAL A 112 11.26 -78.19 -44.12
CA VAL A 112 10.80 -78.75 -45.41
C VAL A 112 9.75 -77.85 -46.05
N ASN A 113 8.79 -77.37 -45.25
CA ASN A 113 7.78 -76.39 -45.65
C ASN A 113 7.91 -75.13 -44.79
N SER A 114 7.87 -73.98 -45.45
CA SER A 114 7.67 -72.66 -44.86
C SER A 114 6.21 -72.42 -44.52
N LYS A 115 5.96 -71.83 -43.35
CA LYS A 115 4.64 -71.37 -42.91
C LYS A 115 4.60 -69.87 -42.70
N PHE A 116 3.79 -69.17 -43.48
CA PHE A 116 3.56 -67.74 -43.32
C PHE A 116 2.10 -67.39 -43.59
N GLN A 117 1.66 -66.27 -43.03
CA GLN A 117 0.28 -65.81 -43.09
C GLN A 117 0.18 -64.36 -43.55
N MET A 118 -0.88 -64.05 -44.29
CA MET A 118 -1.35 -62.68 -44.55
C MET A 118 -2.65 -62.46 -43.80
N TRP A 119 -2.75 -61.35 -43.07
CA TRP A 119 -3.96 -60.93 -42.36
C TRP A 119 -4.44 -59.60 -42.95
N LEU A 120 -5.69 -59.55 -43.44
CA LEU A 120 -6.37 -58.33 -43.86
C LEU A 120 -7.45 -57.98 -42.83
N TYR A 121 -7.48 -56.73 -42.37
CA TYR A 121 -8.37 -56.28 -41.30
C TYR A 121 -9.51 -55.39 -41.82
N GLU A 122 -10.75 -55.70 -41.42
CA GLU A 122 -11.92 -54.85 -41.64
C GLU A 122 -11.81 -53.55 -40.82
N GLY A 123 -12.39 -52.46 -41.33
CA GLY A 123 -12.40 -51.16 -40.65
C GLY A 123 -11.06 -50.41 -40.73
N THR A 124 -9.96 -50.97 -40.20
CA THR A 124 -8.64 -50.33 -40.21
C THR A 124 -7.97 -50.38 -41.60
N ASN A 125 -8.30 -51.39 -42.42
CA ASN A 125 -7.66 -51.68 -43.69
C ASN A 125 -6.15 -51.96 -43.58
N THR A 126 -5.73 -52.47 -42.42
CA THR A 126 -4.36 -52.94 -42.17
C THR A 126 -4.07 -54.21 -42.97
N VAL A 127 -2.88 -54.29 -43.57
CA VAL A 127 -2.27 -55.56 -44.03
C VAL A 127 -1.22 -55.96 -43.01
N GLU A 128 -1.17 -57.23 -42.60
CA GLU A 128 -0.03 -57.80 -41.89
C GLU A 128 0.52 -59.05 -42.56
N TYR A 129 1.84 -59.19 -42.55
CA TYR A 129 2.55 -60.43 -42.91
C TYR A 129 3.17 -61.03 -41.64
N ARG A 130 2.86 -62.29 -41.34
CA ARG A 130 3.26 -62.98 -40.10
C ARG A 130 3.97 -64.29 -40.43
N TYR A 131 5.15 -64.53 -39.86
CA TYR A 131 6.01 -65.66 -40.24
C TYR A 131 6.13 -66.70 -39.13
N GLY A 132 5.89 -67.96 -39.47
CA GLY A 132 6.05 -69.13 -38.61
C GLY A 132 7.44 -69.75 -38.76
N THR A 133 7.51 -71.08 -38.80
CA THR A 133 8.76 -71.78 -39.16
C THR A 133 8.99 -71.66 -40.67
N MET A 134 10.20 -71.28 -41.09
CA MET A 134 10.54 -71.01 -42.49
C MET A 134 11.73 -71.87 -42.95
N GLY A 135 11.72 -72.29 -44.21
CA GLY A 135 12.91 -72.71 -44.95
C GLY A 135 13.69 -71.50 -45.48
N THR A 136 15.02 -71.60 -45.52
CA THR A 136 15.92 -70.52 -45.97
C THR A 136 16.55 -70.88 -47.33
N PRO A 137 16.35 -70.05 -48.38
CA PRO A 137 17.07 -70.19 -49.65
C PRO A 137 18.57 -70.00 -49.48
N ILE A 138 19.41 -70.75 -50.20
CA ILE A 138 20.87 -70.51 -50.23
C ILE A 138 21.30 -69.47 -51.28
N SER A 139 20.35 -68.94 -52.06
CA SER A 139 20.56 -67.85 -53.02
C SER A 139 19.43 -66.83 -52.92
N GLY A 140 19.78 -65.55 -53.07
CA GLY A 140 18.83 -64.44 -52.96
C GLY A 140 17.86 -64.40 -54.14
N SER A 141 16.72 -65.08 -53.99
CA SER A 141 15.65 -65.23 -54.99
C SER A 141 14.25 -64.87 -54.48
N ILE A 142 14.15 -64.47 -53.21
CA ILE A 142 12.87 -64.19 -52.53
C ILE A 142 12.60 -62.69 -52.42
N SER A 143 11.35 -62.30 -52.59
CA SER A 143 10.85 -60.94 -52.33
C SER A 143 9.63 -60.89 -51.45
N ALA A 144 9.56 -59.84 -50.62
CA ALA A 144 8.47 -59.63 -49.67
C ALA A 144 8.03 -58.17 -49.69
N GLY A 145 6.73 -57.85 -49.63
CA GLY A 145 6.24 -56.50 -49.86
C GLY A 145 4.88 -56.38 -50.55
N TYR A 146 4.64 -55.26 -51.25
CA TYR A 146 3.47 -55.04 -52.08
C TYR A 146 3.76 -54.20 -53.34
N THR A 147 2.95 -54.39 -54.37
CA THR A 147 2.93 -53.59 -55.61
C THR A 147 1.52 -53.07 -55.84
N VAL A 148 1.39 -51.77 -56.12
CA VAL A 148 0.14 -51.13 -56.57
C VAL A 148 0.12 -51.02 -58.10
N ASN A 149 1.27 -50.69 -58.68
CA ASN A 149 1.54 -50.58 -60.11
C ASN A 149 3.08 -50.56 -60.32
N ALA A 150 3.54 -50.57 -61.58
CA ALA A 150 4.95 -50.65 -61.96
C ALA A 150 5.91 -49.60 -61.34
N THR A 151 5.40 -48.46 -60.84
CA THR A 151 6.20 -47.40 -60.19
C THR A 151 5.90 -47.23 -58.71
N THR A 152 4.94 -47.99 -58.17
CA THR A 152 4.42 -47.83 -56.80
C THR A 152 4.45 -49.18 -56.10
N PHE A 153 5.60 -49.54 -55.55
CA PHE A 153 5.82 -50.75 -54.77
C PHE A 153 6.50 -50.43 -53.43
N ASN A 154 6.56 -51.44 -52.56
CA ASN A 154 7.34 -51.41 -51.32
C ASN A 154 7.82 -52.83 -51.02
N SER A 155 9.12 -53.00 -50.80
CA SER A 155 9.74 -54.31 -50.57
C SER A 155 10.46 -54.36 -49.22
N ILE A 156 10.60 -55.55 -48.63
CA ILE A 156 11.04 -55.83 -47.26
C ILE A 156 12.36 -56.58 -47.30
N THR A 157 13.42 -55.94 -46.83
CA THR A 157 14.71 -56.60 -46.60
C THR A 157 14.69 -57.27 -45.22
N PHE A 158 14.55 -58.59 -45.17
CA PHE A 158 14.41 -59.36 -43.93
C PHE A 158 15.65 -59.29 -43.04
N SER A 159 16.85 -59.27 -43.63
CA SER A 159 18.13 -59.25 -42.89
C SER A 159 18.38 -57.95 -42.10
N SER A 160 17.77 -56.84 -42.52
CA SER A 160 17.83 -55.54 -41.84
C SER A 160 16.52 -55.13 -41.17
N ASN A 161 15.43 -55.89 -41.37
CA ASN A 161 14.07 -55.55 -40.91
C ASN A 161 13.60 -54.15 -41.40
N THR A 162 13.91 -53.82 -42.66
CA THR A 162 13.61 -52.50 -43.28
C THR A 162 12.73 -52.62 -44.51
N ALA A 163 11.80 -51.69 -44.68
CA ALA A 163 11.00 -51.54 -45.89
C ALA A 163 11.54 -50.41 -46.79
N SER A 164 11.52 -50.63 -48.11
CA SER A 164 12.01 -49.69 -49.14
C SER A 164 10.97 -49.48 -50.24
N SER A 165 10.69 -48.25 -50.65
CA SER A 165 9.89 -47.94 -51.85
C SER A 165 10.75 -47.60 -53.08
N ALA A 166 12.06 -47.81 -52.99
CA ALA A 166 13.01 -47.61 -54.11
C ALA A 166 13.52 -48.94 -54.69
N THR A 167 13.35 -50.04 -53.95
CA THR A 167 13.87 -51.37 -54.30
C THR A 167 12.73 -52.24 -54.81
N ALA A 168 12.65 -52.46 -56.12
CA ALA A 168 11.65 -53.35 -56.70
C ALA A 168 11.86 -54.81 -56.27
N TYR A 169 13.09 -55.30 -56.49
CA TYR A 169 13.55 -56.63 -56.12
C TYR A 169 14.60 -56.50 -55.00
N ASP A 170 14.26 -57.01 -53.83
CA ASP A 170 15.09 -56.97 -52.61
C ASP A 170 16.03 -58.19 -52.48
N GLY A 171 15.73 -59.30 -53.17
CA GLY A 171 16.62 -60.46 -53.34
C GLY A 171 17.00 -61.15 -52.04
N ASN A 172 16.04 -61.30 -51.13
CA ASN A 172 16.24 -61.88 -49.80
C ASN A 172 16.89 -63.28 -49.87
N SER A 173 18.03 -63.42 -49.19
CA SER A 173 18.77 -64.69 -48.99
C SER A 173 18.67 -65.22 -47.55
N THR A 174 17.80 -64.63 -46.73
CA THR A 174 17.57 -64.97 -45.33
C THR A 174 16.07 -65.06 -45.07
N ALA A 175 15.60 -66.12 -44.42
CA ALA A 175 14.22 -66.16 -43.95
C ALA A 175 14.01 -65.17 -42.78
N PRO A 176 12.81 -64.57 -42.63
CA PRO A 176 12.44 -63.81 -41.44
C PRO A 176 12.34 -64.75 -40.22
N ALA A 177 12.59 -64.20 -39.04
CA ALA A 177 12.51 -64.97 -37.80
C ALA A 177 11.08 -65.42 -37.48
N THR A 178 10.93 -66.60 -36.89
CA THR A 178 9.64 -67.09 -36.42
C THR A 178 9.05 -66.14 -35.38
N GLY A 179 7.83 -65.67 -35.63
CA GLY A 179 7.14 -64.66 -34.82
C GLY A 179 7.28 -63.22 -35.33
N THR A 180 8.08 -62.95 -36.37
CA THR A 180 8.15 -61.63 -37.00
C THR A 180 6.80 -61.25 -37.63
N ILE A 181 6.41 -59.99 -37.45
CA ILE A 181 5.22 -59.36 -38.05
C ILE A 181 5.62 -58.05 -38.72
N TYR A 182 5.26 -57.87 -39.98
CA TYR A 182 5.27 -56.56 -40.66
C TYR A 182 3.82 -56.09 -40.80
N SER A 183 3.55 -54.81 -40.54
CA SER A 183 2.21 -54.23 -40.50
C SER A 183 2.15 -52.92 -41.26
N TYR A 184 1.11 -52.72 -42.07
CA TYR A 184 0.96 -51.60 -42.98
C TYR A 184 -0.28 -50.76 -42.67
N LEU A 185 -0.08 -49.47 -42.37
CA LEU A 185 -1.13 -48.49 -42.05
C LEU A 185 -1.36 -47.49 -43.22
N GLN A 186 -2.57 -46.94 -43.33
CA GLN A 186 -2.95 -45.95 -44.36
C GLN A 186 -3.11 -44.53 -43.74
N PRO A 187 -2.77 -43.42 -44.42
CA PRO A 187 -2.96 -42.05 -43.92
C PRO A 187 -4.42 -41.54 -43.97
N THR A 188 -4.68 -40.39 -43.33
CA THR A 188 -5.99 -39.70 -43.24
C THR A 188 -5.94 -38.24 -43.72
N ASP A 189 -7.11 -37.66 -44.04
CA ASP A 189 -7.26 -36.26 -44.49
C ASP A 189 -7.16 -35.23 -43.33
N SER A 190 -7.07 -33.92 -43.65
CA SER A 190 -6.64 -32.87 -42.70
C SER A 190 -7.37 -31.52 -42.83
N THR A 191 -7.38 -30.71 -41.75
CA THR A 191 -7.87 -29.31 -41.74
C THR A 191 -7.06 -28.46 -40.75
N VAL A 192 -6.66 -27.26 -41.16
CA VAL A 192 -5.85 -26.32 -40.35
C VAL A 192 -6.38 -24.88 -40.45
N TRP A 193 -6.05 -24.03 -39.47
CA TRP A 193 -6.58 -22.66 -39.37
C TRP A 193 -5.47 -21.59 -39.35
N SER A 194 -5.76 -20.40 -39.87
CA SER A 194 -4.83 -19.26 -39.94
C SER A 194 -5.56 -17.91 -39.88
N PRO A 195 -5.02 -16.87 -39.23
CA PRO A 195 -3.87 -16.90 -38.33
C PRO A 195 -4.20 -17.66 -37.04
N VAL A 196 -3.18 -18.19 -36.36
CA VAL A 196 -3.35 -18.90 -35.07
C VAL A 196 -3.64 -17.95 -33.88
N THR A 197 -3.53 -16.63 -34.09
CA THR A 197 -3.68 -15.61 -33.06
C THR A 197 -5.11 -15.55 -32.51
N ASP A 198 -5.23 -15.60 -31.18
CA ASP A 198 -6.49 -15.62 -30.43
C ASP A 198 -7.41 -16.81 -30.77
N LEU A 199 -6.84 -17.90 -31.32
CA LEU A 199 -7.50 -19.20 -31.50
C LEU A 199 -7.13 -20.20 -30.40
N TYR A 200 -8.07 -21.07 -30.06
CA TYR A 200 -8.00 -22.04 -28.97
C TYR A 200 -8.62 -23.39 -29.37
N THR A 201 -8.23 -24.47 -28.69
CA THR A 201 -8.80 -25.81 -28.90
C THR A 201 -10.06 -26.08 -28.06
N ASP A 202 -10.34 -25.22 -27.07
CA ASP A 202 -11.45 -25.35 -26.13
C ASP A 202 -12.30 -24.07 -26.04
N ALA A 203 -13.59 -24.25 -25.69
CA ALA A 203 -14.56 -23.15 -25.61
C ALA A 203 -14.29 -22.16 -24.45
N ALA A 204 -13.49 -22.54 -23.44
CA ALA A 204 -13.10 -21.66 -22.35
C ALA A 204 -11.90 -20.75 -22.71
N ALA A 205 -11.31 -20.94 -23.89
CA ALA A 205 -10.13 -20.23 -24.38
C ALA A 205 -8.92 -20.39 -23.44
N THR A 206 -8.65 -21.63 -23.01
CA THR A 206 -7.57 -21.96 -22.06
C THR A 206 -6.33 -22.57 -22.75
N THR A 207 -6.52 -23.31 -23.83
CA THR A 207 -5.49 -24.06 -24.56
C THR A 207 -5.31 -23.46 -25.96
N PRO A 208 -4.20 -22.74 -26.25
CA PRO A 208 -3.98 -22.11 -27.54
C PRO A 208 -3.94 -23.09 -28.72
N TYR A 209 -4.46 -22.65 -29.86
CA TYR A 209 -4.26 -23.32 -31.14
C TYR A 209 -2.87 -22.97 -31.70
N THR A 210 -2.15 -23.98 -32.19
CA THR A 210 -0.75 -23.88 -32.65
C THR A 210 -0.53 -24.43 -34.07
N GLY A 211 -1.61 -24.67 -34.83
CA GLY A 211 -1.55 -25.18 -36.21
C GLY A 211 -1.82 -26.68 -36.37
N GLN A 212 -2.17 -27.39 -35.29
CA GLN A 212 -2.57 -28.79 -35.30
C GLN A 212 -3.83 -29.04 -36.16
N GLN A 213 -4.02 -30.28 -36.62
CA GLN A 213 -5.16 -30.61 -37.47
C GLN A 213 -6.46 -30.68 -36.65
N LEU A 214 -7.37 -29.73 -36.87
CA LEU A 214 -8.66 -29.63 -36.17
C LEU A 214 -9.77 -29.08 -37.07
N VAL A 215 -10.94 -29.72 -37.03
CA VAL A 215 -12.15 -29.28 -37.71
C VAL A 215 -12.82 -28.10 -36.98
N THR A 216 -12.59 -27.98 -35.67
CA THR A 216 -13.17 -26.93 -34.82
C THR A 216 -12.09 -26.24 -34.00
N VAL A 217 -12.14 -24.91 -33.96
CA VAL A 217 -11.35 -24.03 -33.09
C VAL A 217 -12.27 -22.96 -32.52
N TYR A 218 -11.87 -22.35 -31.41
CA TYR A 218 -12.61 -21.29 -30.73
C TYR A 218 -11.83 -19.98 -30.82
N ALA A 219 -12.48 -18.88 -31.18
CA ALA A 219 -11.85 -17.58 -31.36
C ALA A 219 -12.26 -16.60 -30.26
N LYS A 220 -11.30 -15.87 -29.69
CA LYS A 220 -11.54 -14.83 -28.67
C LYS A 220 -10.72 -13.56 -28.94
N PRO A 221 -10.87 -12.92 -30.11
CA PRO A 221 -9.95 -11.87 -30.53
C PRO A 221 -10.22 -10.52 -29.86
N THR A 222 -9.15 -9.80 -29.56
CA THR A 222 -9.20 -8.45 -28.94
C THR A 222 -9.56 -7.34 -29.92
N THR A 223 -9.52 -7.62 -31.23
CA THR A 223 -9.98 -6.75 -32.32
C THR A 223 -10.77 -7.58 -33.32
N THR A 224 -11.49 -6.94 -34.25
CA THR A 224 -12.14 -7.68 -35.35
C THR A 224 -11.09 -8.38 -36.21
N ARG A 225 -11.18 -9.70 -36.35
CA ARG A 225 -10.25 -10.53 -37.14
C ARG A 225 -11.00 -11.41 -38.14
N THR A 226 -10.37 -11.67 -39.28
CA THR A 226 -10.80 -12.71 -40.22
C THR A 226 -9.84 -13.89 -40.13
N TYR A 227 -10.42 -15.09 -40.04
CA TYR A 227 -9.73 -16.37 -40.02
C TYR A 227 -10.03 -17.15 -41.30
N THR A 228 -9.10 -18.01 -41.68
CA THR A 228 -9.18 -18.93 -42.82
C THR A 228 -9.05 -20.35 -42.31
N ALA A 229 -10.02 -21.21 -42.65
CA ALA A 229 -9.92 -22.66 -42.51
C ALA A 229 -9.49 -23.26 -43.85
N THR A 230 -8.43 -24.05 -43.86
CA THR A 230 -7.91 -24.75 -45.05
C THR A 230 -8.04 -26.26 -44.83
N ALA A 231 -8.83 -26.93 -45.67
CA ALA A 231 -8.96 -28.39 -45.68
C ALA A 231 -8.14 -28.98 -46.83
N SER A 232 -7.42 -30.07 -46.57
CA SER A 232 -6.52 -30.72 -47.53
C SER A 232 -6.65 -32.24 -47.45
N ASN A 233 -6.80 -32.88 -48.61
CA ASN A 233 -6.93 -34.33 -48.71
C ASN A 233 -5.58 -35.03 -48.98
N THR A 234 -5.58 -36.35 -48.80
CA THR A 234 -4.45 -37.27 -48.97
C THR A 234 -3.87 -37.35 -50.39
N VAL A 235 -4.51 -36.75 -51.39
CA VAL A 235 -3.99 -36.63 -52.78
C VAL A 235 -3.54 -35.21 -53.15
N GLY A 236 -3.43 -34.31 -52.18
CA GLY A 236 -2.86 -32.97 -52.34
C GLY A 236 -3.83 -31.90 -52.86
N CYS A 237 -5.12 -32.21 -53.00
CA CYS A 237 -6.14 -31.20 -53.26
C CYS A 237 -6.45 -30.44 -51.96
N SER A 238 -6.57 -29.11 -52.04
CA SER A 238 -6.96 -28.26 -50.91
C SER A 238 -8.04 -27.25 -51.28
N THR A 239 -8.77 -26.79 -50.27
CA THR A 239 -9.76 -25.72 -50.39
C THR A 239 -9.75 -24.87 -49.12
N ALA A 240 -10.15 -23.60 -49.22
CA ALA A 240 -10.14 -22.66 -48.12
C ALA A 240 -11.44 -21.85 -48.03
N GLN A 241 -11.86 -21.54 -46.81
CA GLN A 241 -13.02 -20.69 -46.50
C GLN A 241 -12.66 -19.71 -45.38
N THR A 242 -13.31 -18.54 -45.36
CA THR A 242 -13.04 -17.49 -44.37
C THR A 242 -14.22 -17.20 -43.46
N VAL A 243 -13.93 -16.77 -42.23
CA VAL A 243 -14.92 -16.33 -41.24
C VAL A 243 -14.39 -15.10 -40.50
N THR A 244 -15.24 -14.08 -40.35
CA THR A 244 -14.89 -12.85 -39.61
C THR A 244 -15.54 -12.85 -38.24
N VAL A 245 -14.74 -12.65 -37.21
CA VAL A 245 -15.17 -12.52 -35.80
C VAL A 245 -14.99 -11.07 -35.39
N THR A 246 -16.11 -10.37 -35.21
CA THR A 246 -16.14 -8.94 -34.86
C THR A 246 -16.02 -8.75 -33.35
N ASN A 247 -15.10 -7.89 -32.89
CA ASN A 247 -15.13 -7.44 -31.50
C ASN A 247 -16.18 -6.31 -31.36
N ASN A 248 -17.28 -6.60 -30.67
CA ASN A 248 -18.39 -5.66 -30.43
C ASN A 248 -18.27 -4.89 -29.10
N SER A 249 -17.12 -4.94 -28.43
CA SER A 249 -16.88 -4.24 -27.15
C SER A 249 -17.02 -2.72 -27.31
N PRO A 250 -17.76 -2.04 -26.40
CA PRO A 250 -17.88 -0.60 -26.46
C PRO A 250 -16.53 0.07 -26.20
N VAL A 251 -16.24 1.16 -26.91
CA VAL A 251 -15.08 2.01 -26.62
C VAL A 251 -15.44 2.93 -25.45
N VAL A 252 -14.65 2.90 -24.39
CA VAL A 252 -14.79 3.79 -23.23
C VAL A 252 -13.46 4.56 -23.09
N PRO A 253 -13.48 5.90 -23.15
CA PRO A 253 -12.28 6.73 -23.01
C PRO A 253 -11.77 6.75 -21.57
N ALA A 254 -10.73 7.55 -21.29
CA ALA A 254 -10.37 7.86 -19.91
C ALA A 254 -11.39 8.84 -19.30
N ILE A 255 -11.80 8.58 -18.06
CA ILE A 255 -12.67 9.47 -17.27
C ILE A 255 -12.01 10.84 -17.10
N ASP A 256 -12.76 11.91 -17.35
CA ASP A 256 -12.34 13.30 -17.15
C ASP A 256 -12.79 13.84 -15.77
N GLY A 257 -12.26 14.99 -15.36
CA GLY A 257 -12.51 15.65 -14.07
C GLY A 257 -11.38 15.46 -13.04
N PRO A 258 -11.51 16.08 -11.85
CA PRO A 258 -10.45 16.13 -10.83
C PRO A 258 -10.06 14.77 -10.25
N SER A 259 -8.86 14.68 -9.65
CA SER A 259 -8.34 13.48 -8.96
C SER A 259 -8.23 13.65 -7.43
N SER A 260 -8.71 14.76 -6.87
CA SER A 260 -8.74 14.98 -5.42
C SER A 260 -9.94 15.82 -5.00
N VAL A 261 -10.40 15.59 -3.77
CA VAL A 261 -11.55 16.28 -3.15
C VAL A 261 -11.35 16.34 -1.63
N CYS A 262 -11.93 17.36 -0.99
CA CYS A 262 -11.87 17.54 0.45
C CYS A 262 -13.21 17.17 1.08
N THR A 263 -13.27 16.35 2.13
CA THR A 263 -14.55 16.10 2.83
C THR A 263 -15.01 17.36 3.57
N PRO A 264 -16.31 17.75 3.52
CA PRO A 264 -17.47 17.05 2.92
C PRO A 264 -17.88 17.56 1.52
N SER A 265 -16.95 18.10 0.73
CA SER A 265 -17.21 18.66 -0.61
C SER A 265 -17.39 17.58 -1.69
N THR A 266 -17.84 18.03 -2.87
CA THR A 266 -18.03 17.19 -4.07
C THR A 266 -17.10 17.58 -5.21
N ILE A 267 -16.81 16.63 -6.12
CA ILE A 267 -16.28 16.90 -7.46
C ILE A 267 -17.16 16.21 -8.52
N THR A 268 -17.12 16.68 -9.75
CA THR A 268 -17.80 16.02 -10.88
C THR A 268 -16.78 15.35 -11.79
N LEU A 269 -17.00 14.07 -12.07
CA LEU A 269 -16.32 13.30 -13.11
C LEU A 269 -17.25 13.12 -14.30
N SER A 270 -16.68 12.88 -15.48
CA SER A 270 -17.44 12.65 -16.71
C SER A 270 -16.77 11.63 -17.62
N ASP A 271 -17.58 11.04 -18.50
CA ASP A 271 -17.16 10.16 -19.59
C ASP A 271 -18.08 10.47 -20.79
N THR A 272 -17.56 10.38 -22.01
CA THR A 272 -18.33 10.73 -23.23
C THR A 272 -19.08 9.54 -23.84
N THR A 273 -18.79 8.31 -23.42
CA THR A 273 -19.54 7.12 -23.83
C THR A 273 -20.82 7.00 -23.00
N ALA A 274 -21.95 7.36 -23.60
CA ALA A 274 -23.25 7.38 -22.94
C ALA A 274 -23.75 6.00 -22.48
N GLY A 275 -24.54 5.97 -21.41
CA GLY A 275 -25.25 4.78 -20.93
C GLY A 275 -24.45 3.86 -19.98
N GLY A 276 -23.26 4.28 -19.55
CA GLY A 276 -22.50 3.56 -18.53
C GLY A 276 -22.98 3.82 -17.11
N THR A 277 -22.41 3.07 -16.17
CA THR A 277 -22.73 3.08 -14.74
C THR A 277 -21.50 3.45 -13.91
N TRP A 278 -21.69 4.35 -12.94
CA TRP A 278 -20.64 4.79 -12.02
C TRP A 278 -20.63 3.93 -10.75
N THR A 279 -19.44 3.59 -10.26
CA THR A 279 -19.23 2.86 -9.00
C THR A 279 -17.97 3.38 -8.29
N SER A 280 -17.97 3.34 -6.96
CA SER A 280 -16.76 3.57 -6.14
C SER A 280 -16.23 2.23 -5.61
N SER A 281 -14.92 2.12 -5.45
CA SER A 281 -14.30 0.96 -4.78
C SER A 281 -14.59 0.92 -3.28
N ASP A 282 -14.88 2.06 -2.66
CA ASP A 282 -15.16 2.19 -1.23
C ASP A 282 -16.09 3.40 -0.99
N ASN A 283 -17.31 3.14 -0.54
CA ASN A 283 -18.33 4.16 -0.28
C ASN A 283 -18.17 4.87 1.08
N ASP A 284 -17.43 4.29 2.03
CA ASP A 284 -17.17 4.89 3.35
C ASP A 284 -16.09 5.98 3.23
N VAL A 285 -15.26 5.92 2.19
CA VAL A 285 -14.31 6.98 1.79
C VAL A 285 -14.97 7.99 0.83
N ALA A 286 -15.59 7.53 -0.27
CA ALA A 286 -16.33 8.40 -1.19
C ALA A 286 -17.41 7.67 -1.98
N THR A 287 -18.59 8.28 -2.07
CA THR A 287 -19.71 7.80 -2.91
C THR A 287 -19.70 8.48 -4.28
N VAL A 288 -20.31 7.86 -5.30
CA VAL A 288 -20.50 8.47 -6.63
C VAL A 288 -21.95 8.30 -7.11
N SER A 289 -22.51 9.37 -7.67
CA SER A 289 -23.87 9.37 -8.24
C SER A 289 -23.92 8.73 -9.63
N SER A 290 -25.14 8.40 -10.09
CA SER A 290 -25.38 8.01 -11.49
C SER A 290 -25.03 9.09 -12.53
N THR A 291 -24.74 10.32 -12.09
CA THR A 291 -24.32 11.45 -12.94
C THR A 291 -22.84 11.79 -12.82
N GLY A 292 -22.03 10.94 -12.16
CA GLY A 292 -20.58 11.13 -12.01
C GLY A 292 -20.17 12.14 -10.93
N VAL A 293 -21.11 12.63 -10.10
CA VAL A 293 -20.77 13.49 -8.95
C VAL A 293 -20.25 12.61 -7.82
N VAL A 294 -18.98 12.79 -7.45
CA VAL A 294 -18.32 12.12 -6.34
C VAL A 294 -18.46 12.98 -5.09
N THR A 295 -18.95 12.38 -4.00
CA THR A 295 -19.10 13.03 -2.70
C THR A 295 -18.10 12.44 -1.71
N ALA A 296 -17.24 13.29 -1.16
CA ALA A 296 -16.26 12.90 -0.16
C ALA A 296 -16.94 12.60 1.19
N VAL A 297 -16.59 11.46 1.80
CA VAL A 297 -17.12 11.05 3.12
C VAL A 297 -16.00 11.13 4.16
N ALA A 298 -14.95 10.33 4.01
CA ALA A 298 -13.79 10.28 4.90
C ALA A 298 -12.47 10.35 4.13
N ALA A 299 -11.38 10.79 4.77
CA ALA A 299 -10.06 10.81 4.14
C ALA A 299 -9.56 9.39 3.77
N GLY A 300 -9.02 9.25 2.56
CA GLY A 300 -8.61 7.97 1.98
C GLY A 300 -8.34 8.09 0.49
N SER A 301 -8.38 6.96 -0.23
CA SER A 301 -8.27 6.94 -1.70
C SER A 301 -9.20 5.87 -2.27
N VAL A 302 -9.91 6.22 -3.34
CA VAL A 302 -10.84 5.33 -4.05
C VAL A 302 -10.49 5.23 -5.52
N THR A 303 -10.88 4.11 -6.14
CA THR A 303 -10.97 4.01 -7.60
C THR A 303 -12.44 4.16 -8.00
N ILE A 304 -12.77 5.26 -8.66
CA ILE A 304 -14.06 5.41 -9.33
C ILE A 304 -14.00 4.68 -10.67
N THR A 305 -14.97 3.81 -10.93
CA THR A 305 -15.07 3.00 -12.15
C THR A 305 -16.35 3.34 -12.92
N TYR A 306 -16.20 3.60 -14.21
CA TYR A 306 -17.31 3.78 -15.15
C TYR A 306 -17.40 2.57 -16.09
N THR A 307 -18.55 1.89 -16.09
CA THR A 307 -18.75 0.60 -16.76
C THR A 307 -19.83 0.71 -17.83
N VAL A 308 -19.48 0.39 -19.08
CA VAL A 308 -20.41 0.38 -20.23
C VAL A 308 -20.55 -1.04 -20.76
N THR A 309 -21.79 -1.52 -20.89
CA THR A 309 -22.12 -2.81 -21.49
C THR A 309 -22.94 -2.59 -22.77
N ALA A 310 -22.46 -3.11 -23.89
CA ALA A 310 -23.11 -3.02 -25.20
C ALA A 310 -22.95 -4.35 -25.96
N ASN A 311 -23.99 -4.80 -26.65
CA ASN A 311 -23.98 -6.04 -27.45
C ASN A 311 -23.52 -7.32 -26.70
N GLY A 312 -23.67 -7.35 -25.36
CA GLY A 312 -23.17 -8.43 -24.50
C GLY A 312 -21.70 -8.32 -24.09
N CYS A 313 -20.96 -7.35 -24.63
CA CYS A 313 -19.58 -7.04 -24.25
C CYS A 313 -19.54 -5.90 -23.22
N THR A 314 -18.59 -5.94 -22.28
CA THR A 314 -18.43 -4.92 -21.24
C THR A 314 -17.03 -4.33 -21.26
N SER A 315 -16.96 -3.00 -21.17
CA SER A 315 -15.71 -2.22 -21.08
C SER A 315 -15.79 -1.25 -19.90
N THR A 316 -14.63 -0.93 -19.32
CA THR A 316 -14.52 -0.11 -18.11
C THR A 316 -13.42 0.93 -18.22
N ALA A 317 -13.67 2.12 -17.70
CA ALA A 317 -12.64 3.12 -17.41
C ALA A 317 -12.55 3.37 -15.89
N THR A 318 -11.38 3.79 -15.40
CA THR A 318 -11.12 3.98 -13.98
C THR A 318 -10.34 5.26 -13.70
N LYS A 319 -10.69 5.99 -12.63
CA LYS A 319 -9.91 7.14 -12.11
C LYS A 319 -9.70 6.98 -10.61
N ALA A 320 -8.46 7.14 -10.15
CA ALA A 320 -8.14 7.26 -8.73
C ALA A 320 -8.53 8.66 -8.21
N VAL A 321 -9.22 8.72 -7.08
CA VAL A 321 -9.62 9.96 -6.41
C VAL A 321 -9.18 9.90 -4.95
N THR A 322 -8.33 10.85 -4.55
CA THR A 322 -7.88 11.00 -3.16
C THR A 322 -8.84 11.91 -2.39
N VAL A 323 -9.31 11.46 -1.23
CA VAL A 323 -10.10 12.26 -0.29
C VAL A 323 -9.21 12.72 0.86
N THR A 324 -9.31 14.00 1.22
CA THR A 324 -8.54 14.60 2.32
C THR A 324 -9.44 15.42 3.25
N ASN A 325 -9.11 15.48 4.54
CA ASN A 325 -9.87 16.26 5.51
C ASN A 325 -9.55 17.76 5.38
N GLN A 326 -10.59 18.59 5.34
CA GLN A 326 -10.46 20.06 5.41
C GLN A 326 -9.73 20.49 6.69
N VAL A 327 -8.98 21.60 6.61
CA VAL A 327 -8.32 22.19 7.79
C VAL A 327 -9.35 22.90 8.66
N VAL A 328 -9.43 22.55 9.95
CA VAL A 328 -10.27 23.21 10.95
C VAL A 328 -9.43 23.45 12.21
N ILE A 329 -9.40 24.68 12.71
CA ILE A 329 -8.77 24.99 14.00
C ILE A 329 -9.77 24.65 15.11
N VAL A 330 -9.34 23.81 16.06
CA VAL A 330 -10.13 23.34 17.20
C VAL A 330 -10.00 24.30 18.37
N ASN A 331 -8.76 24.74 18.65
CA ASN A 331 -8.45 25.82 19.61
C ASN A 331 -7.01 26.34 19.38
N SER A 332 -6.70 27.47 20.00
CA SER A 332 -5.35 28.03 20.08
C SER A 332 -5.17 28.80 21.39
N THR A 333 -3.92 29.05 21.80
CA THR A 333 -3.60 30.02 22.86
C THR A 333 -4.21 31.38 22.52
N SER A 334 -4.78 32.09 23.51
CA SER A 334 -5.55 33.32 23.28
C SER A 334 -4.79 34.61 23.56
N SER A 335 -3.96 34.66 24.62
CA SER A 335 -3.01 35.72 24.95
C SER A 335 -2.11 35.23 26.09
N GLU A 336 -0.86 35.68 26.14
CA GLU A 336 0.13 35.30 27.16
C GLU A 336 0.69 36.53 27.89
N THR A 337 1.10 36.35 29.14
CA THR A 337 1.66 37.43 29.97
C THR A 337 2.87 36.92 30.74
N VAL A 338 4.05 37.47 30.43
CA VAL A 338 5.33 36.92 30.87
C VAL A 338 6.27 38.00 31.40
N VAL A 339 7.28 37.60 32.17
CA VAL A 339 8.33 38.49 32.65
C VAL A 339 9.44 38.62 31.60
N ALA A 340 10.00 39.81 31.41
CA ALA A 340 11.11 40.02 30.49
C ALA A 340 12.30 39.08 30.80
N GLY A 341 12.79 38.34 29.80
CA GLY A 341 13.82 37.31 29.94
C GLY A 341 13.33 35.91 30.31
N SER A 342 12.02 35.72 30.54
CA SER A 342 11.41 34.38 30.68
C SER A 342 10.98 33.79 29.33
N GLN A 343 10.22 32.70 29.33
CA GLN A 343 9.73 32.01 28.13
C GLN A 343 8.22 32.27 27.95
N ALA A 344 7.77 32.41 26.70
CA ALA A 344 6.35 32.36 26.32
C ALA A 344 6.11 31.21 25.32
N VAL A 345 4.91 30.64 25.31
CA VAL A 345 4.52 29.56 24.38
C VAL A 345 3.12 29.80 23.82
N PHE A 346 2.99 29.86 22.50
CA PHE A 346 1.71 29.89 21.81
C PHE A 346 1.47 28.56 21.08
N SER A 347 0.26 28.02 21.20
CA SER A 347 -0.10 26.71 20.64
C SER A 347 -1.35 26.79 19.76
N VAL A 348 -1.46 25.86 18.80
CA VAL A 348 -2.65 25.66 17.97
C VAL A 348 -2.95 24.17 17.83
N ASN A 349 -4.20 23.79 18.10
CA ASN A 349 -4.73 22.46 17.83
C ASN A 349 -5.66 22.53 16.62
N ALA A 350 -5.38 21.73 15.59
CA ALA A 350 -6.14 21.72 14.34
C ALA A 350 -6.33 20.28 13.83
N THR A 351 -7.44 20.06 13.12
CA THR A 351 -7.73 18.83 12.39
C THR A 351 -7.64 19.07 10.87
N GLY A 352 -7.34 18.02 10.12
CA GLY A 352 -7.20 18.04 8.66
C GLY A 352 -6.17 17.01 8.18
N SER A 353 -6.00 16.88 6.87
CA SER A 353 -4.99 15.99 6.28
C SER A 353 -3.71 16.75 5.94
N GLY A 354 -2.55 16.14 6.23
CA GLY A 354 -1.23 16.68 5.85
C GLY A 354 -0.95 18.09 6.40
N LEU A 355 -1.31 18.34 7.66
CA LEU A 355 -1.20 19.67 8.27
C LEU A 355 0.24 20.17 8.32
N THR A 356 0.41 21.41 7.90
CA THR A 356 1.64 22.21 7.97
C THR A 356 1.31 23.54 8.64
N TYR A 357 2.29 24.15 9.30
CA TYR A 357 2.09 25.36 10.10
C TYR A 357 3.09 26.44 9.68
N GLN A 358 2.69 27.69 9.81
CA GLN A 358 3.57 28.85 9.76
C GLN A 358 3.07 29.89 10.76
N TRP A 359 3.91 30.23 11.74
CA TRP A 359 3.63 31.30 12.70
C TRP A 359 4.02 32.67 12.12
N TYR A 360 3.28 33.69 12.51
CA TYR A 360 3.46 35.09 12.12
C TYR A 360 3.44 36.00 13.36
N VAL A 361 4.17 37.10 13.29
CA VAL A 361 4.12 38.19 14.28
C VAL A 361 3.66 39.50 13.64
N SER A 362 2.83 40.24 14.35
CA SER A 362 2.56 41.66 14.12
C SER A 362 3.20 42.48 15.25
N THR A 363 3.90 43.54 14.87
CA THR A 363 4.53 44.52 15.77
C THR A 363 3.86 45.89 15.67
N ASP A 364 2.67 45.94 15.08
CA ASP A 364 1.96 47.15 14.63
C ASP A 364 0.44 47.07 14.94
N ALA A 365 0.10 46.46 16.08
CA ALA A 365 -1.26 46.27 16.57
C ALA A 365 -2.21 45.55 15.58
N GLY A 366 -1.67 44.65 14.76
CA GLY A 366 -2.40 43.77 13.85
C GLY A 366 -2.53 44.28 12.41
N ALA A 367 -1.85 45.37 12.05
CA ALA A 367 -1.92 45.94 10.70
C ALA A 367 -1.13 45.12 9.66
N THR A 368 0.02 44.56 10.02
CA THR A 368 0.81 43.65 9.17
C THR A 368 1.31 42.42 9.94
N TYR A 369 1.32 41.26 9.29
CA TYR A 369 1.79 40.01 9.87
C TYR A 369 2.96 39.46 9.07
N ASN A 370 4.11 39.30 9.73
CA ASN A 370 5.37 38.88 9.14
C ASN A 370 5.67 37.44 9.56
N ALA A 371 6.03 36.59 8.60
CA ALA A 371 6.32 35.18 8.87
C ALA A 371 7.56 35.03 9.76
N LEU A 372 7.46 34.21 10.80
CA LEU A 372 8.57 33.89 11.69
C LEU A 372 9.41 32.74 11.12
N ALA A 373 10.71 32.75 11.41
CA ALA A 373 11.62 31.65 11.13
C ALA A 373 12.47 31.36 12.38
N ASP A 374 12.77 30.08 12.64
CA ASP A 374 13.50 29.65 13.83
C ASP A 374 14.88 30.34 13.95
N ASN A 375 15.20 30.81 15.15
CA ASN A 375 16.42 31.54 15.48
C ASN A 375 16.69 31.49 17.00
N ALA A 376 17.53 32.39 17.53
CA ALA A 376 17.89 32.41 18.96
C ALA A 376 16.78 32.88 19.92
N THR A 377 15.67 33.44 19.41
CA THR A 377 14.52 33.90 20.20
C THR A 377 13.24 33.12 19.88
N TYR A 378 13.07 32.63 18.66
CA TYR A 378 11.89 31.87 18.23
C TYR A 378 12.26 30.44 17.86
N THR A 379 11.52 29.45 18.36
CA THR A 379 11.64 28.05 17.93
C THR A 379 10.28 27.42 17.68
N GLY A 380 10.21 26.45 16.75
CA GLY A 380 8.95 25.77 16.40
C GLY A 380 8.03 26.57 15.47
N THR A 381 8.55 27.58 14.75
CA THR A 381 7.77 28.50 13.89
C THR A 381 7.02 27.84 12.73
N THR A 382 7.34 26.58 12.40
CA THR A 382 6.63 25.75 11.41
C THR A 382 5.90 24.54 12.01
N THR A 383 5.64 24.58 13.33
CA THR A 383 4.97 23.52 14.10
C THR A 383 3.67 24.01 14.76
N SER A 384 2.93 23.12 15.41
CA SER A 384 1.74 23.46 16.22
C SER A 384 2.04 24.25 17.50
N SER A 385 3.32 24.49 17.85
CA SER A 385 3.72 25.24 19.04
C SER A 385 4.89 26.19 18.74
N LEU A 386 4.65 27.49 18.88
CA LEU A 386 5.69 28.51 18.88
C LEU A 386 6.20 28.72 20.30
N GLN A 387 7.50 28.53 20.50
CA GLN A 387 8.20 28.88 21.73
C GLN A 387 9.00 30.17 21.51
N ILE A 388 8.93 31.09 22.48
CA ILE A 388 9.66 32.36 22.49
C ILE A 388 10.54 32.36 23.73
N ASP A 389 11.86 32.28 23.53
CA ASP A 389 12.84 32.18 24.61
C ASP A 389 13.50 33.52 24.92
N ASN A 390 13.79 33.77 26.20
CA ASN A 390 14.41 35.01 26.70
C ASN A 390 13.66 36.27 26.22
N VAL A 391 12.33 36.27 26.40
CA VAL A 391 11.39 37.24 25.80
C VAL A 391 11.82 38.70 26.08
N PRO A 392 12.18 39.49 25.06
CA PRO A 392 12.56 40.88 25.24
C PRO A 392 11.39 41.75 25.71
N ALA A 393 11.65 42.72 26.58
CA ALA A 393 10.65 43.71 27.02
C ALA A 393 10.06 44.53 25.85
N SER A 394 10.76 44.61 24.72
CA SER A 394 10.29 45.27 23.49
C SER A 394 9.27 44.46 22.68
N PHE A 395 8.89 43.26 23.13
CA PHE A 395 7.79 42.47 22.52
C PHE A 395 6.44 42.70 23.23
N ASP A 396 6.38 43.59 24.24
CA ASP A 396 5.12 44.00 24.85
C ASP A 396 4.18 44.60 23.79
N GLY A 397 2.96 44.06 23.70
CA GLY A 397 1.97 44.47 22.70
C GLY A 397 2.08 43.78 21.34
N TYR A 398 3.01 42.83 21.15
CA TYR A 398 3.10 42.05 19.91
C TYR A 398 1.95 41.04 19.81
N LEU A 399 1.48 40.79 18.58
CA LEU A 399 0.40 39.84 18.27
C LEU A 399 0.94 38.65 17.46
N TYR A 400 0.59 37.44 17.87
CA TYR A 400 1.02 36.19 17.24
C TYR A 400 -0.16 35.42 16.66
N GLN A 401 -0.02 34.85 15.46
CA GLN A 401 -1.03 33.97 14.86
C GLN A 401 -0.36 32.84 14.05
N ALA A 402 -1.04 31.70 13.95
CA ALA A 402 -0.61 30.59 13.10
C ALA A 402 -1.52 30.47 11.87
N VAL A 403 -0.92 30.28 10.69
CA VAL A 403 -1.61 29.77 9.50
C VAL A 403 -1.36 28.27 9.44
N VAL A 404 -2.44 27.48 9.49
CA VAL A 404 -2.41 26.02 9.34
C VAL A 404 -2.89 25.68 7.94
N SER A 405 -2.08 24.96 7.16
CA SER A 405 -2.36 24.61 5.76
C SER A 405 -2.41 23.10 5.56
N GLY A 406 -3.39 22.62 4.78
CA GLY A 406 -3.61 21.19 4.54
C GLY A 406 -3.00 20.68 3.24
N SER A 407 -3.02 19.37 3.05
CA SER A 407 -2.59 18.74 1.80
C SER A 407 -3.54 19.05 0.64
N GLY A 408 -2.99 19.46 -0.51
CA GLY A 408 -3.75 19.64 -1.76
C GLY A 408 -4.59 20.91 -1.78
N SER A 409 -5.83 20.81 -2.24
CA SER A 409 -6.77 21.94 -2.42
C SER A 409 -7.59 22.28 -1.17
N CYS A 410 -7.32 21.64 -0.03
CA CYS A 410 -8.18 21.73 1.17
C CYS A 410 -8.00 22.99 2.02
N GLY A 411 -7.36 24.01 1.45
CA GLY A 411 -7.23 25.35 2.00
C GLY A 411 -6.32 25.43 3.23
N SER A 412 -6.45 26.57 3.90
CA SER A 412 -5.78 26.89 5.16
C SER A 412 -6.75 27.60 6.09
N ALA A 413 -6.43 27.58 7.39
CA ALA A 413 -7.12 28.31 8.43
C ALA A 413 -6.11 29.12 9.24
N THR A 414 -6.47 30.33 9.66
CA THR A 414 -5.64 31.19 10.50
C THR A 414 -6.24 31.25 11.90
N THR A 415 -5.42 31.20 12.94
CA THR A 415 -5.88 31.40 14.32
C THR A 415 -6.42 32.82 14.53
N ALA A 416 -7.13 33.04 15.63
CA ALA A 416 -7.19 34.39 16.18
C ALA A 416 -5.77 34.89 16.51
N ALA A 417 -5.58 36.21 16.48
CA ALA A 417 -4.32 36.82 16.91
C ALA A 417 -4.26 36.88 18.44
N ALA A 418 -3.15 36.41 19.01
CA ALA A 418 -2.92 36.30 20.44
C ALA A 418 -1.91 37.34 20.93
N LEU A 419 -2.26 38.10 21.97
CA LEU A 419 -1.41 39.18 22.50
C LEU A 419 -0.31 38.62 23.40
N LEU A 420 0.89 39.18 23.30
CA LEU A 420 1.97 38.98 24.27
C LEU A 420 2.14 40.26 25.12
N THR A 421 2.03 40.12 26.44
CA THR A 421 2.31 41.19 27.40
C THR A 421 3.60 40.90 28.16
N VAL A 422 4.50 41.88 28.22
CA VAL A 422 5.86 41.73 28.79
C VAL A 422 6.18 42.86 29.77
N GLY A 423 6.71 42.51 30.94
CA GLY A 423 7.05 43.48 31.97
C GLY A 423 7.93 42.90 33.07
N ASN A 424 8.45 43.76 33.95
CA ASN A 424 9.34 43.36 35.05
C ASN A 424 9.23 44.31 36.25
N THR A 425 8.07 44.32 36.89
CA THR A 425 7.77 45.21 38.03
C THR A 425 8.67 44.92 39.21
N GLY A 426 9.35 45.95 39.70
CA GLY A 426 10.23 45.90 40.85
C GLY A 426 10.10 47.13 41.74
N ILE A 427 11.00 47.25 42.72
CA ILE A 427 11.14 48.41 43.60
C ILE A 427 12.62 48.81 43.62
N SER A 428 12.91 50.05 43.26
CA SER A 428 14.26 50.63 43.22
C SER A 428 14.61 51.45 44.48
N ALA A 429 13.62 52.02 45.15
CA ALA A 429 13.78 52.63 46.46
C ALA A 429 12.69 52.14 47.43
N GLN A 430 13.12 51.63 48.58
CA GLN A 430 12.28 51.07 49.63
C GLN A 430 11.93 52.16 50.66
N PRO A 431 10.71 52.18 51.24
CA PRO A 431 10.37 53.08 52.32
C PRO A 431 11.23 52.85 53.57
N ALA A 432 11.64 53.94 54.21
CA ALA A 432 12.36 53.94 55.48
C ALA A 432 11.42 54.16 56.67
N ASP A 433 11.84 53.73 57.86
CA ASP A 433 11.16 54.08 59.12
C ASP A 433 11.07 55.60 59.29
N PHE A 434 9.97 56.09 59.86
CA PHE A 434 9.72 57.52 60.06
C PHE A 434 9.51 57.84 61.54
N ALA A 435 10.19 58.86 62.06
CA ALA A 435 10.05 59.32 63.44
C ALA A 435 9.54 60.77 63.50
N ILE A 436 8.55 61.02 64.37
CA ILE A 436 7.90 62.33 64.55
C ILE A 436 7.63 62.60 66.03
N CYS A 437 7.49 63.86 66.42
CA CYS A 437 7.07 64.25 67.78
C CYS A 437 5.58 64.63 67.80
N SER A 438 4.82 64.13 68.79
CA SER A 438 3.37 64.32 68.95
C SER A 438 2.93 65.74 69.32
N GLY A 439 3.87 66.70 69.36
CA GLY A 439 3.66 68.09 69.79
C GLY A 439 3.64 69.10 68.65
N GLY A 440 3.55 68.68 67.40
CA GLY A 440 3.54 69.57 66.23
C GLY A 440 2.63 69.08 65.11
N ALA A 441 2.15 70.01 64.28
CA ALA A 441 1.29 69.74 63.13
C ALA A 441 2.06 69.15 61.91
N GLY A 442 2.97 68.22 62.17
CA GLY A 442 3.80 67.59 61.14
C GLY A 442 3.12 66.40 60.47
N THR A 443 3.51 66.15 59.22
CA THR A 443 3.08 65.01 58.41
C THR A 443 4.19 63.96 58.40
N ALA A 444 3.85 62.68 58.60
CA ALA A 444 4.77 61.57 58.32
C ALA A 444 4.60 61.11 56.87
N THR A 445 5.71 60.77 56.21
CA THR A 445 5.70 60.42 54.77
C THR A 445 6.51 59.15 54.51
N PHE A 446 5.88 58.15 53.89
CA PHE A 446 6.55 56.94 53.41
C PHE A 446 6.54 56.93 51.89
N SER A 447 7.71 56.79 51.27
CA SER A 447 7.86 56.79 49.81
C SER A 447 8.46 55.48 49.31
N VAL A 448 7.95 55.01 48.17
CA VAL A 448 8.45 53.84 47.44
C VAL A 448 8.64 54.23 45.98
N THR A 449 9.77 53.86 45.39
CA THR A 449 10.00 54.05 43.95
C THR A 449 9.92 52.71 43.27
N GLY A 450 8.88 52.51 42.45
CA GLY A 450 8.77 51.33 41.59
C GLY A 450 9.85 51.31 40.50
N SER A 451 10.05 50.15 39.87
CA SER A 451 10.92 49.98 38.71
C SER A 451 10.29 49.03 37.69
N GLY A 452 10.75 49.08 36.44
CA GLY A 452 10.14 48.36 35.32
C GLY A 452 8.75 48.89 34.97
N SER A 453 7.91 48.02 34.40
CA SER A 453 6.58 48.34 33.86
C SER A 453 5.51 48.58 34.95
N VAL A 454 5.66 49.62 35.76
CA VAL A 454 4.72 49.98 36.85
C VAL A 454 3.38 50.50 36.29
N THR A 455 2.27 49.92 36.73
CA THR A 455 0.89 50.33 36.39
C THR A 455 0.10 50.90 37.58
N GLY A 456 0.56 50.69 38.82
CA GLY A 456 -0.09 51.27 40.00
C GLY A 456 0.61 50.97 41.32
N TYR A 457 0.10 51.57 42.40
CA TYR A 457 0.56 51.36 43.78
C TYR A 457 -0.65 51.10 44.68
N GLN A 458 -0.45 50.35 45.78
CA GLN A 458 -1.41 50.25 46.88
C GLN A 458 -0.65 50.13 48.21
N TRP A 459 -0.89 51.07 49.13
CA TRP A 459 -0.33 51.02 50.48
C TRP A 459 -1.19 50.18 51.42
N TYR A 460 -0.52 49.53 52.37
CA TYR A 460 -1.09 48.70 53.42
C TYR A 460 -0.53 49.13 54.78
N GLN A 461 -1.35 48.98 55.83
CA GLN A 461 -0.98 49.24 57.21
C GLN A 461 -1.19 47.99 58.07
N ASP A 462 -0.30 47.76 59.03
CA ASP A 462 -0.47 46.80 60.13
C ASP A 462 -0.39 47.54 61.49
N GLN A 463 -1.44 47.41 62.29
CA GLN A 463 -1.55 47.98 63.65
C GLN A 463 -1.30 46.92 64.75
N GLY A 464 -0.83 45.72 64.40
CA GLY A 464 -0.66 44.57 65.30
C GLY A 464 -1.59 43.38 65.00
N ALA A 465 -2.35 43.42 63.90
CA ALA A 465 -3.34 42.42 63.50
C ALA A 465 -3.12 41.86 62.08
N GLY A 466 -2.08 42.31 61.37
CA GLY A 466 -1.82 42.01 59.97
C GLY A 466 -2.10 43.20 59.05
N PHE A 467 -1.59 43.10 57.81
CA PHE A 467 -1.65 44.19 56.83
C PHE A 467 -3.00 44.31 56.12
N THR A 468 -3.72 45.41 56.37
CA THR A 468 -4.93 45.81 55.64
C THR A 468 -4.63 46.90 54.61
N ALA A 469 -5.32 46.93 53.49
CA ALA A 469 -5.17 47.99 52.49
C ALA A 469 -5.65 49.34 53.03
N LEU A 470 -4.91 50.41 52.73
CA LEU A 470 -5.31 51.79 53.05
C LEU A 470 -6.17 52.41 51.95
N THR A 471 -6.93 53.44 52.31
CA THR A 471 -7.66 54.31 51.40
C THR A 471 -7.54 55.74 51.91
N ASP A 472 -7.49 56.72 51.00
CA ASP A 472 -7.36 58.14 51.36
C ASP A 472 -8.58 58.62 52.15
N GLY A 473 -8.34 59.40 53.21
CA GLY A 473 -9.36 59.85 54.16
C GLY A 473 -8.92 59.73 55.62
N THR A 474 -9.83 60.05 56.55
CA THR A 474 -9.56 60.05 58.00
C THR A 474 -10.16 58.83 58.68
N VAL A 475 -9.32 58.00 59.31
CA VAL A 475 -9.74 56.79 60.05
C VAL A 475 -9.00 56.75 61.39
N GLY A 476 -9.74 56.58 62.49
CA GLY A 476 -9.15 56.52 63.84
C GLY A 476 -8.43 57.78 64.30
N GLY A 477 -8.74 58.94 63.70
CA GLY A 477 -8.08 60.23 63.95
C GLY A 477 -6.89 60.53 63.03
N VAL A 478 -6.35 59.52 62.34
CA VAL A 478 -5.25 59.68 61.37
C VAL A 478 -5.83 59.89 59.98
N THR A 479 -5.33 60.90 59.26
CA THR A 479 -5.70 61.20 57.87
C THR A 479 -4.60 60.74 56.92
N TYR A 480 -4.95 59.85 56.00
CA TYR A 480 -4.09 59.30 54.96
C TYR A 480 -4.34 59.99 53.63
N SER A 481 -3.28 60.24 52.86
CA SER A 481 -3.36 60.63 51.46
C SER A 481 -2.25 60.00 50.61
N GLY A 482 -2.53 59.74 49.33
CA GLY A 482 -1.59 59.12 48.41
C GLY A 482 -1.50 57.59 48.50
N SER A 483 -2.49 56.92 49.11
CA SER A 483 -2.50 55.45 49.33
C SER A 483 -2.46 54.60 48.06
N THR A 484 -2.75 55.18 46.89
CA THR A 484 -2.60 54.54 45.56
C THR A 484 -1.42 55.08 44.74
N THR A 485 -0.47 55.77 45.38
CA THR A 485 0.67 56.43 44.74
C THR A 485 2.01 55.95 45.32
N GLY A 486 3.14 56.37 44.73
CA GLY A 486 4.48 56.11 45.26
C GLY A 486 4.79 56.83 46.59
N THR A 487 3.90 57.64 47.17
CA THR A 487 4.12 58.26 48.50
C THR A 487 2.83 58.35 49.31
N LEU A 488 2.82 57.68 50.47
CA LEU A 488 1.79 57.78 51.48
C LEU A 488 2.13 58.90 52.47
N SER A 489 1.21 59.83 52.68
CA SER A 489 1.30 60.90 53.68
C SER A 489 0.29 60.69 54.80
N LEU A 490 0.69 60.97 56.03
CA LEU A 490 -0.11 60.77 57.25
C LEU A 490 -0.09 62.00 58.14
N SER A 491 -1.26 62.44 58.61
CA SER A 491 -1.42 63.56 59.54
C SER A 491 -2.45 63.22 60.63
N GLY A 492 -2.53 64.03 61.71
CA GLY A 492 -3.35 63.71 62.88
C GLY A 492 -2.72 62.67 63.82
N LEU A 493 -1.38 62.52 63.76
CA LEU A 493 -0.65 61.49 64.48
C LEU A 493 -0.50 61.77 65.97
N GLY A 494 -0.79 60.78 66.80
CA GLY A 494 -0.58 60.76 68.24
C GLY A 494 0.15 59.49 68.70
N VAL A 495 0.40 59.40 70.01
CA VAL A 495 1.24 58.34 70.62
C VAL A 495 0.75 56.92 70.34
N ALA A 496 -0.57 56.74 70.23
CA ALA A 496 -1.19 55.45 69.94
C ALA A 496 -0.89 54.92 68.51
N ASN A 497 -0.31 55.75 67.63
CA ASN A 497 0.11 55.37 66.29
C ASN A 497 1.59 54.97 66.22
N SER A 498 2.32 55.04 67.35
CA SER A 498 3.70 54.59 67.43
C SER A 498 3.78 53.07 67.35
N GLY A 499 4.71 52.54 66.55
CA GLY A 499 4.83 51.12 66.22
C GLY A 499 3.94 50.63 65.07
N TRP A 500 3.09 51.49 64.50
CA TRP A 500 2.30 51.16 63.29
C TRP A 500 3.22 50.95 62.09
N LYS A 501 2.93 49.92 61.29
CA LYS A 501 3.77 49.46 60.17
C LYS A 501 3.09 49.72 58.83
N TYR A 502 3.89 49.98 57.81
CA TYR A 502 3.44 50.30 56.45
C TYR A 502 4.26 49.53 55.42
N ARG A 503 3.61 49.16 54.32
CA ARG A 503 4.26 48.63 53.11
C ARG A 503 3.44 49.01 51.88
N ALA A 504 4.08 49.03 50.71
CA ALA A 504 3.42 49.19 49.43
C ALA A 504 3.47 47.89 48.63
N ILE A 505 2.43 47.65 47.84
CA ILE A 505 2.49 46.75 46.68
C ILE A 505 2.53 47.64 45.44
N VAL A 506 3.56 47.45 44.62
CA VAL A 506 3.72 48.07 43.30
C VAL A 506 3.23 47.06 42.26
N SER A 507 2.18 47.42 41.53
CA SER A 507 1.61 46.61 40.46
C SER A 507 2.19 47.02 39.11
N GLY A 508 2.27 46.07 38.18
CA GLY A 508 2.66 46.33 36.80
C GLY A 508 2.00 45.38 35.80
N THR A 509 2.49 45.37 34.56
CA THR A 509 1.84 44.64 33.45
C THR A 509 1.87 43.11 33.63
N SER A 510 3.02 42.54 34.03
CA SER A 510 3.19 41.08 34.14
C SER A 510 3.37 40.55 35.55
N ASN A 511 3.67 41.40 36.54
CA ASN A 511 3.83 40.99 37.94
C ASN A 511 3.57 42.15 38.92
N SER A 512 3.67 41.86 40.21
CA SER A 512 3.75 42.88 41.26
C SER A 512 4.99 42.69 42.13
N ALA A 513 5.39 43.73 42.85
CA ALA A 513 6.47 43.73 43.82
C ALA A 513 5.97 44.30 45.16
N THR A 514 6.31 43.66 46.28
CA THR A 514 5.98 44.14 47.62
C THR A 514 7.21 44.79 48.27
N SER A 515 7.04 45.94 48.92
CA SER A 515 8.14 46.63 49.61
C SER A 515 8.59 45.90 50.87
N ASN A 516 9.70 46.35 51.45
CA ASN A 516 9.97 46.14 52.87
C ASN A 516 8.85 46.73 53.75
N ILE A 517 8.94 46.48 55.05
CA ILE A 517 8.10 47.14 56.04
C ILE A 517 8.85 48.39 56.54
N ALA A 518 8.13 49.50 56.64
CA ALA A 518 8.55 50.72 57.31
C ALA A 518 7.67 51.00 58.54
N THR A 519 8.25 51.57 59.59
CA THR A 519 7.62 51.73 60.91
C THR A 519 7.47 53.21 61.26
N LEU A 520 6.31 53.60 61.78
CA LEU A 520 6.09 54.92 62.35
C LEU A 520 6.47 54.92 63.83
N THR A 521 7.31 55.85 64.26
CA THR A 521 7.59 56.15 65.67
C THR A 521 7.04 57.52 66.02
N VAL A 522 6.13 57.60 66.99
CA VAL A 522 5.60 58.86 67.52
C VAL A 522 6.11 59.08 68.94
N ASN A 523 7.05 60.01 69.08
CA ASN A 523 7.66 60.40 70.35
C ASN A 523 6.88 61.54 71.02
N VAL A 524 6.88 61.60 72.34
CA VAL A 524 6.29 62.69 73.12
C VAL A 524 7.37 63.64 73.59
N THR A 525 7.18 64.94 73.37
CA THR A 525 8.03 66.00 73.90
C THR A 525 8.17 65.89 75.43
N PRO A 526 9.40 65.77 75.98
CA PRO A 526 9.64 65.80 77.41
C PRO A 526 9.06 67.05 78.10
N SER A 527 8.41 66.87 79.24
CA SER A 527 7.93 67.97 80.09
C SER A 527 7.99 67.64 81.58
N VAL A 528 8.16 68.64 82.43
CA VAL A 528 8.03 68.50 83.89
C VAL A 528 6.56 68.71 84.27
N THR A 529 5.94 67.70 84.88
CA THR A 529 4.51 67.68 85.25
C THR A 529 4.28 67.85 86.74
N GLY A 530 5.24 67.44 87.58
CA GLY A 530 5.29 67.75 89.01
C GLY A 530 6.57 68.52 89.33
N GLN A 531 6.43 69.75 89.80
CA GLN A 531 7.55 70.56 90.26
C GLN A 531 8.06 70.04 91.61
N PRO A 532 9.38 70.14 91.89
CA PRO A 532 9.93 69.82 93.20
C PRO A 532 9.29 70.70 94.28
N ALA A 533 8.80 70.07 95.35
CA ALA A 533 8.23 70.79 96.49
C ALA A 533 9.33 71.44 97.36
N ASN A 534 9.00 72.55 98.01
CA ASN A 534 9.84 73.13 99.05
C ASN A 534 9.99 72.14 100.22
N THR A 535 11.23 71.92 100.67
CA THR A 535 11.54 71.07 101.83
C THR A 535 12.32 71.86 102.87
N TYR A 536 12.25 71.44 104.13
CA TYR A 536 12.95 72.05 105.25
C TYR A 536 13.77 70.97 105.97
N THR A 537 15.00 71.28 106.35
CA THR A 537 15.90 70.36 107.04
C THR A 537 16.71 71.09 108.12
N CYS A 538 17.35 70.34 109.02
CA CYS A 538 18.11 70.91 110.12
C CYS A 538 19.40 71.59 109.63
N TYR A 539 19.82 72.64 110.34
CA TYR A 539 20.99 73.49 110.01
C TYR A 539 22.31 72.73 109.75
N SER A 540 22.47 71.52 110.31
CA SER A 540 23.60 70.63 110.03
C SER A 540 23.18 69.17 110.00
N GLY A 541 23.79 68.38 109.12
CA GLY A 541 23.67 66.90 109.06
C GLY A 541 22.34 66.35 108.55
N GLY A 542 21.34 67.18 108.24
CA GLY A 542 20.07 66.73 107.68
C GLY A 542 20.14 66.37 106.20
N SER A 543 19.36 65.37 105.78
CA SER A 543 19.14 65.02 104.37
C SER A 543 17.74 65.47 103.92
N THR A 544 17.53 65.60 102.61
CA THR A 544 16.22 65.86 101.98
C THR A 544 16.22 65.31 100.56
N THR A 545 15.04 65.17 99.95
CA THR A 545 14.87 64.63 98.60
C THR A 545 13.95 65.55 97.79
N PHE A 546 14.41 65.98 96.62
CA PHE A 546 13.59 66.67 95.64
C PHE A 546 13.12 65.66 94.59
N THR A 547 11.80 65.58 94.38
CA THR A 547 11.21 64.75 93.34
C THR A 547 10.54 65.65 92.30
N ALA A 548 11.00 65.56 91.06
CA ALA A 548 10.28 66.08 89.91
C ALA A 548 9.64 64.90 89.17
N THR A 549 8.35 64.99 88.86
CA THR A 549 7.72 64.04 87.93
C THR A 549 7.68 64.68 86.55
N THR A 550 7.86 63.85 85.53
CA THR A 550 7.90 64.25 84.12
C THR A 550 6.88 63.46 83.32
N SER A 551 6.62 63.93 82.09
CA SER A 551 5.92 63.13 81.08
C SER A 551 6.64 63.20 79.74
N GLY A 552 6.32 62.24 78.88
CA GLY A 552 6.91 62.06 77.56
C GLY A 552 8.17 61.20 77.54
N ASN A 553 8.86 61.18 76.40
CA ASN A 553 10.01 60.31 76.16
C ASN A 553 11.30 60.87 76.77
N VAL A 554 11.37 60.89 78.10
CA VAL A 554 12.54 61.36 78.85
C VAL A 554 13.66 60.31 78.82
N SER A 555 14.81 60.66 78.24
CA SER A 555 16.01 59.80 78.17
C SER A 555 17.03 60.09 79.28
N SER A 556 17.00 61.28 79.89
CA SER A 556 17.88 61.67 80.99
C SER A 556 17.27 62.81 81.82
N TYR A 557 17.84 63.07 83.00
CA TYR A 557 17.48 64.16 83.90
C TYR A 557 18.74 64.95 84.28
N GLN A 558 18.60 66.26 84.46
CA GLN A 558 19.64 67.12 85.04
C GLN A 558 19.01 68.03 86.09
N TRP A 559 19.43 67.88 87.35
CA TRP A 559 19.06 68.80 88.42
C TRP A 559 19.91 70.06 88.39
N GLN A 560 19.35 71.19 88.79
CA GLN A 560 20.06 72.46 88.93
C GLN A 560 19.75 73.10 90.29
N TYR A 561 20.69 73.89 90.80
CA TYR A 561 20.54 74.70 92.01
C TYR A 561 20.80 76.17 91.73
N SER A 562 20.22 77.04 92.55
CA SER A 562 20.41 78.49 92.52
C SER A 562 20.42 79.04 93.94
N ALA A 563 21.24 80.05 94.21
CA ALA A 563 21.33 80.74 95.50
C ALA A 563 20.65 82.13 95.50
N ASP A 564 20.39 82.67 94.30
CA ASP A 564 19.80 83.98 94.03
C ASP A 564 18.38 83.90 93.42
N GLY A 565 17.96 82.71 92.97
CA GLY A 565 16.72 82.44 92.23
C GLY A 565 16.84 82.68 90.71
N THR A 566 17.93 83.31 90.25
CA THR A 566 18.13 83.77 88.87
C THR A 566 19.24 83.02 88.14
N THR A 567 20.33 82.66 88.82
CA THR A 567 21.49 81.97 88.25
C THR A 567 21.46 80.50 88.63
N TRP A 568 21.21 79.62 87.65
CA TRP A 568 21.05 78.18 87.85
C TRP A 568 22.29 77.41 87.38
N ASN A 569 22.80 76.54 88.24
CA ASN A 569 24.01 75.74 88.04
C ASN A 569 23.68 74.25 88.12
N ASN A 570 24.33 73.41 87.33
CA ASN A 570 24.14 71.96 87.39
C ASN A 570 24.54 71.40 88.76
N VAL A 571 23.68 70.56 89.34
CA VAL A 571 23.95 69.81 90.56
C VAL A 571 25.03 68.76 90.31
N ALA A 572 26.02 68.71 91.21
CA ALA A 572 27.07 67.70 91.25
C ALA A 572 27.59 67.54 92.70
N ASN A 573 28.26 66.42 93.01
CA ASN A 573 28.79 66.20 94.36
C ASN A 573 29.84 67.25 94.74
N ASN A 574 29.69 67.80 95.95
CA ASN A 574 30.39 68.98 96.47
C ASN A 574 30.14 70.31 95.73
N ALA A 575 29.06 70.42 94.94
CA ALA A 575 28.57 71.66 94.35
C ALA A 575 27.04 71.82 94.60
N PRO A 576 26.61 72.58 95.63
CA PRO A 576 27.39 73.45 96.52
C PRO A 576 28.36 72.73 97.46
N ALA A 577 29.33 73.48 97.99
CA ALA A 577 30.34 72.95 98.90
C ALA A 577 29.72 72.27 100.14
N ASN A 578 30.21 71.07 100.47
CA ASN A 578 29.72 70.19 101.52
C ASN A 578 28.32 69.59 101.30
N VAL A 579 27.76 69.65 100.09
CA VAL A 579 26.53 68.93 99.70
C VAL A 579 26.87 67.70 98.88
N SER A 580 26.28 66.56 99.23
CA SER A 580 26.36 65.31 98.46
C SER A 580 24.97 64.91 97.94
N TYR A 581 24.94 64.35 96.73
CA TYR A 581 23.76 63.92 96.00
C TYR A 581 23.88 62.43 95.64
N SER A 582 22.74 61.78 95.45
CA SER A 582 22.59 60.34 95.20
C SER A 582 21.46 60.06 94.22
#